data_AF-A0A7K5FYT3-F1
#
_entry.id   AF-A0A7K5FYT3-F1
#
_cell.length_a   1.000
_cell.length_b   1.000
_cell.length_c   1.000
_cell.angle_alpha   90.00
_cell.angle_beta   90.00
_cell.angle_gamma   90.00
#
_symmetry.space_group_name_H-M   'P 1'
#
loop_
_entity.id
_entity.type
_entity.pdbx_description
1 polymer ?
#
loop_
_entity_poly.entity_id
_entity_poly.type
_entity_poly.pdbx_seq_one_letter_code
_entity_poly.pdbx_strand_id
1 'polypeptide(L)'
;FFWVLLAIFLTELLLLFIEIIFENKMNAVFHSNIQEGIRHYYDDLDFKNILDFVQEKFSCCGGDEYRDWEVNQYHSCNGSGPLACGVPYTCCIRKVPGEVINTLCGYRTLDKERLELLNIIHVRGCIHAVGLWLKDNFEATLGIVCSLLLPQVIGLVMAWLYWQKLNEIYSKLDTVDFKILEMRDFSFGAVDLSGAGWCWCLPKEGGYIPINAEDEEDKE
;
A
#
# COMPACT_ATOMS: atom_id res chain seq x y z
N PHE A 1 -5.59 14.59 2.00
CA PHE A 1 -4.41 13.71 2.02
C PHE A 1 -4.40 12.83 3.27
N PHE A 2 -4.29 13.38 4.49
CA PHE A 2 -4.30 12.61 5.75
C PHE A 2 -5.44 11.57 5.82
N TRP A 3 -6.69 12.00 5.61
CA TRP A 3 -7.86 11.12 5.67
C TRP A 3 -7.84 9.99 4.62
N VAL A 4 -7.26 10.24 3.45
CA VAL A 4 -7.14 9.23 2.39
C VAL A 4 -6.11 8.17 2.79
N LEU A 5 -4.93 8.61 3.26
CA LEU A 5 -3.92 7.68 3.77
C LEU A 5 -4.43 6.89 4.98
N LEU A 6 -5.19 7.54 5.86
CA LEU A 6 -5.76 6.88 7.04
C LEU A 6 -6.77 5.80 6.62
N ALA A 7 -7.63 6.10 5.64
CA ALA A 7 -8.57 5.13 5.12
C ALA A 7 -7.84 3.91 4.49
N ILE A 8 -6.81 4.15 3.67
CA ILE A 8 -6.00 3.08 3.08
C ILE A 8 -5.37 2.22 4.17
N PHE A 9 -4.70 2.84 5.15
CA PHE A 9 -4.05 2.12 6.24
C PHE A 9 -5.03 1.26 7.06
N LEU A 10 -6.22 1.79 7.37
CA LEU A 10 -7.26 1.03 8.07
C LEU A 10 -7.80 -0.12 7.23
N THR A 11 -8.00 0.08 5.91
CA THR A 11 -8.42 -1.01 5.01
C THR A 11 -7.36 -2.11 4.94
N GLU A 12 -6.07 -1.77 4.86
CA GLU A 12 -5.00 -2.77 4.86
C GLU A 12 -4.96 -3.57 6.17
N LEU A 13 -5.08 -2.92 7.33
CA LEU A 13 -5.15 -3.60 8.62
C LEU A 13 -6.36 -4.55 8.71
N LEU A 14 -7.51 -4.13 8.18
CA LEU A 14 -8.70 -4.98 8.13
C LEU A 14 -8.48 -6.19 7.21
N LEU A 15 -7.87 -6.01 6.04
CA LEU A 15 -7.58 -7.10 5.11
C LEU A 15 -6.61 -8.11 5.73
N LEU A 16 -5.52 -7.65 6.36
CA LEU A 16 -4.58 -8.51 7.08
C LEU A 16 -5.28 -9.31 8.19
N PHE A 17 -6.16 -8.67 8.95
CA PHE A 17 -6.91 -9.34 10.01
C PHE A 17 -7.89 -10.39 9.46
N ILE A 18 -8.58 -10.07 8.37
CA ILE A 18 -9.50 -11.00 7.68
C ILE A 18 -8.73 -12.21 7.15
N GLU A 19 -7.57 -12.00 6.53
CA GLU A 19 -6.72 -13.07 6.00
C GLU A 19 -6.30 -14.05 7.11
N ILE A 20 -5.87 -13.53 8.26
CA ILE A 20 -5.46 -14.36 9.41
C ILE A 20 -6.62 -15.18 9.98
N ILE A 21 -7.83 -14.61 10.06
CA ILE A 21 -8.99 -15.31 10.67
C ILE A 21 -9.65 -16.28 9.69
N PHE A 22 -9.75 -15.92 8.42
CA PHE A 22 -10.51 -16.63 7.41
C PHE A 22 -9.63 -17.33 6.36
N GLU A 23 -8.43 -17.77 6.74
CA GLU A 23 -7.44 -18.44 5.86
C GLU A 23 -8.10 -19.52 5.00
N ASN A 24 -8.90 -20.41 5.60
CA ASN A 24 -9.57 -21.49 4.89
C ASN A 24 -10.54 -21.00 3.80
N LYS A 25 -11.25 -19.90 4.05
CA LYS A 25 -12.21 -19.34 3.09
C LYS A 25 -11.48 -18.60 1.98
N MET A 26 -10.41 -17.89 2.30
CA MET A 26 -9.53 -17.26 1.31
C MET A 26 -8.90 -18.31 0.39
N ASN A 27 -8.42 -19.42 0.93
CA ASN A 27 -7.87 -20.53 0.12
C ASN A 27 -8.91 -21.09 -0.85
N ALA A 28 -10.16 -21.26 -0.42
CA ALA A 28 -11.24 -21.71 -1.31
C ALA A 28 -11.51 -20.72 -2.45
N VAL A 29 -11.49 -19.41 -2.16
CA VAL A 29 -11.62 -18.36 -3.17
C VAL A 29 -10.43 -18.37 -4.13
N PHE A 30 -9.20 -18.49 -3.64
CA PHE A 30 -8.01 -18.58 -4.48
C PHE A 30 -8.07 -19.82 -5.38
N HIS A 31 -8.46 -20.97 -4.82
CA HIS A 31 -8.62 -22.20 -5.58
C HIS A 31 -9.61 -22.02 -6.74
N SER A 32 -10.80 -21.45 -6.52
CA SER A 32 -11.75 -21.23 -7.61
C SER A 32 -11.24 -20.27 -8.68
N ASN A 33 -10.52 -19.21 -8.29
CA ASN A 33 -9.96 -18.25 -9.23
C ASN A 33 -8.81 -18.87 -10.06
N ILE A 34 -7.92 -19.63 -9.42
CA ILE A 34 -6.82 -20.31 -10.11
C ILE A 34 -7.37 -21.41 -11.02
N GLN A 35 -8.39 -22.16 -10.58
CA GLN A 35 -9.03 -23.19 -11.40
C GLN A 35 -9.65 -22.60 -12.67
N GLU A 36 -10.33 -21.45 -12.56
CA GLU A 36 -10.85 -20.74 -13.73
C GLU A 36 -9.71 -20.19 -14.61
N GLY A 37 -8.64 -19.67 -14.01
CA GLY A 37 -7.44 -19.27 -14.77
C GLY A 37 -6.80 -20.44 -15.52
N ILE A 38 -6.70 -21.62 -14.90
CA ILE A 38 -6.16 -22.84 -15.54
C ILE A 38 -7.01 -23.24 -16.74
N ARG A 39 -8.33 -23.08 -16.68
CA ARG A 39 -9.24 -23.34 -17.81
C ARG A 39 -8.89 -22.50 -19.04
N HIS A 40 -8.48 -21.25 -18.82
CA HIS A 40 -8.11 -20.27 -19.86
C HIS A 40 -6.59 -20.07 -19.99
N TYR A 41 -5.80 -21.02 -19.51
CA TYR A 41 -4.35 -20.87 -19.40
C TYR A 41 -3.63 -20.60 -20.74
N TYR A 42 -4.15 -21.08 -21.87
CA TYR A 42 -3.57 -20.78 -23.19
C TYR A 42 -4.21 -19.57 -23.87
N ASP A 43 -5.35 -19.09 -23.36
CA ASP A 43 -6.06 -17.93 -23.89
C ASP A 43 -5.54 -16.62 -23.24
N ASP A 44 -5.12 -16.69 -21.97
CA ASP A 44 -4.58 -15.57 -21.20
C ASP A 44 -3.08 -15.73 -20.96
N LEU A 45 -2.29 -14.94 -21.69
CA LEU A 45 -0.83 -14.96 -21.61
C LEU A 45 -0.30 -14.39 -20.28
N ASP A 46 -1.02 -13.45 -19.65
CA ASP A 46 -0.59 -12.85 -18.40
C ASP A 46 -0.77 -13.84 -17.25
N PHE A 47 -1.93 -14.50 -17.20
CA PHE A 47 -2.17 -15.58 -16.25
C PHE A 47 -1.15 -16.71 -16.43
N LYS A 48 -0.90 -17.11 -17.68
CA LYS A 48 0.11 -18.12 -18.01
C LYS A 48 1.48 -17.76 -17.44
N ASN A 49 1.97 -16.57 -17.71
CA ASN A 49 3.29 -16.13 -17.25
C ASN A 49 3.40 -16.12 -15.71
N ILE A 50 2.35 -15.67 -15.03
CA ILE A 50 2.31 -15.65 -13.56
C ILE A 50 2.30 -17.06 -13.00
N LEU A 51 1.42 -17.94 -13.51
CA LEU A 51 1.33 -19.32 -13.02
C LEU A 51 2.62 -20.09 -13.30
N ASP A 52 3.21 -19.92 -14.48
CA ASP A 52 4.50 -20.54 -14.86
C ASP A 52 5.61 -20.09 -13.89
N PHE A 53 5.70 -18.78 -13.62
CA PHE A 53 6.66 -18.25 -12.65
C PHE A 53 6.44 -18.84 -11.25
N VAL A 54 5.21 -18.91 -10.77
CA VAL A 54 4.89 -19.45 -9.45
C VAL A 54 5.25 -20.93 -9.37
N GLN A 55 4.90 -21.72 -10.37
CA GLN A 55 5.19 -23.16 -10.43
C GLN A 55 6.70 -23.43 -10.40
N GLU A 56 7.47 -22.71 -11.21
CA GLU A 56 8.93 -22.85 -11.23
C GLU A 56 9.58 -22.33 -9.94
N LYS A 57 9.12 -21.17 -9.43
CA LYS A 57 9.72 -20.52 -8.26
C LYS A 57 9.46 -21.28 -6.97
N PHE A 58 8.26 -21.81 -6.79
CA PHE A 58 7.82 -22.48 -5.57
C PHE A 58 7.77 -24.01 -5.70
N SER A 59 8.20 -24.57 -6.84
CA SER A 59 8.27 -26.03 -7.04
C SER A 59 6.93 -26.72 -6.74
N CYS A 60 5.87 -26.21 -7.37
CA CYS A 60 4.48 -26.60 -7.18
C CYS A 60 3.78 -26.81 -8.53
N CYS A 61 2.59 -27.43 -8.52
CA CYS A 61 1.78 -27.63 -9.72
C CYS A 61 0.29 -27.47 -9.43
N GLY A 62 -0.43 -26.81 -10.33
CA GLY A 62 -1.85 -26.52 -10.18
C GLY A 62 -2.14 -25.46 -9.10
N GLY A 63 -3.39 -25.40 -8.64
CA GLY A 63 -3.82 -24.52 -7.55
C GLY A 63 -3.69 -25.22 -6.20
N ASP A 64 -4.52 -26.23 -5.98
CA ASP A 64 -4.53 -27.08 -4.78
C ASP A 64 -3.84 -28.44 -5.03
N GLU A 65 -4.00 -29.01 -6.23
CA GLU A 65 -3.31 -30.23 -6.65
C GLU A 65 -2.95 -30.22 -8.15
N TYR A 66 -2.01 -31.09 -8.55
CA TYR A 66 -1.66 -31.29 -9.96
C TYR A 66 -2.85 -31.74 -10.84
N ARG A 67 -3.92 -32.29 -10.23
CA ARG A 67 -5.15 -32.69 -10.95
C ARG A 67 -6.00 -31.53 -11.43
N ASP A 68 -5.76 -30.32 -10.93
CA ASP A 68 -6.50 -29.12 -11.35
C ASP A 68 -6.38 -28.87 -12.86
N TRP A 69 -5.36 -29.43 -13.51
CA TRP A 69 -5.17 -29.38 -14.95
C TRP A 69 -6.22 -30.15 -15.77
N GLU A 70 -7.00 -31.04 -15.16
CA GLU A 70 -8.07 -31.80 -15.84
C GLU A 70 -9.17 -30.90 -16.44
N VAL A 71 -9.34 -29.68 -15.88
CA VAL A 71 -10.35 -28.71 -16.34
C VAL A 71 -9.96 -28.02 -17.65
N ASN A 72 -8.68 -28.00 -17.98
CA ASN A 72 -8.20 -27.34 -19.19
C ASN A 72 -8.39 -28.25 -20.41
N GLN A 73 -8.93 -27.71 -21.50
CA GLN A 73 -9.27 -28.47 -22.72
C GLN A 73 -8.09 -29.22 -23.36
N TYR A 74 -6.86 -28.71 -23.22
CA TYR A 74 -5.66 -29.31 -23.82
C TYR A 74 -5.04 -30.41 -22.94
N HIS A 75 -5.27 -30.34 -21.63
CA HIS A 75 -4.66 -31.22 -20.63
C HIS A 75 -5.65 -32.26 -20.09
N SER A 76 -6.95 -32.07 -20.30
CA SER A 76 -7.99 -33.04 -19.97
C SER A 76 -7.72 -34.41 -20.60
N CYS A 77 -7.93 -35.49 -19.85
CA CYS A 77 -7.72 -36.86 -20.32
C CYS A 77 -8.71 -37.29 -21.43
N ASN A 78 -9.83 -36.57 -21.58
CA ASN A 78 -10.76 -36.79 -22.70
C ASN A 78 -10.26 -36.20 -24.03
N GLY A 79 -9.18 -35.40 -24.01
CA GLY A 79 -8.59 -34.83 -25.21
C GLY A 79 -7.83 -35.86 -26.04
N SER A 80 -7.74 -35.65 -27.34
CA SER A 80 -6.92 -36.44 -28.27
C SER A 80 -5.55 -35.82 -28.56
N GLY A 81 -5.26 -34.67 -27.94
CA GLY A 81 -4.02 -33.91 -28.15
C GLY A 81 -2.78 -34.57 -27.53
N PRO A 82 -1.58 -34.19 -27.96
CA PRO A 82 -0.33 -34.71 -27.40
C PRO A 82 -0.10 -34.34 -25.93
N LEU A 83 -0.79 -33.29 -25.44
CA LEU A 83 -0.76 -32.81 -24.06
C LEU A 83 -1.88 -33.42 -23.20
N ALA A 84 -2.75 -34.25 -23.79
CA ALA A 84 -3.88 -34.81 -23.08
C ALA A 84 -3.42 -35.69 -21.91
N CYS A 85 -4.18 -35.61 -20.83
CA CYS A 85 -3.90 -36.27 -19.55
C CYS A 85 -2.55 -35.91 -18.92
N GLY A 86 -2.07 -34.69 -19.18
CA GLY A 86 -0.79 -34.21 -18.72
C GLY A 86 -0.84 -32.90 -17.96
N VAL A 87 0.35 -32.46 -17.52
CA VAL A 87 0.59 -31.16 -16.90
C VAL A 87 1.64 -30.40 -17.71
N PRO A 88 1.69 -29.05 -17.66
CA PRO A 88 2.75 -28.31 -18.34
C PRO A 88 4.14 -28.63 -17.77
N TYR A 89 5.16 -28.36 -18.58
CA TYR A 89 6.56 -28.62 -18.24
C TYR A 89 7.06 -27.85 -17.00
N THR A 90 6.40 -26.74 -16.64
CA THR A 90 6.69 -25.93 -15.45
C THR A 90 6.46 -26.70 -14.15
N CYS A 91 5.59 -27.71 -14.17
CA CYS A 91 5.36 -28.60 -13.05
C CYS A 91 6.46 -29.65 -12.86
N CYS A 92 7.45 -29.73 -13.76
CA CYS A 92 8.40 -30.84 -13.76
C CYS A 92 9.65 -30.57 -12.94
N ILE A 93 10.12 -31.63 -12.28
CA ILE A 93 11.28 -31.55 -11.40
C ILE A 93 12.56 -31.44 -12.24
N ARG A 94 13.35 -30.40 -11.97
CA ARG A 94 14.71 -30.26 -12.51
C ARG A 94 15.67 -31.09 -11.66
N LYS A 95 16.23 -32.17 -12.23
CA LYS A 95 17.14 -33.08 -11.52
C LYS A 95 18.54 -32.48 -11.31
N VAL A 96 19.01 -31.71 -12.28
CA VAL A 96 20.33 -31.06 -12.24
C VAL A 96 20.18 -29.57 -12.57
N PRO A 97 20.79 -28.65 -11.79
CA PRO A 97 20.78 -27.23 -12.12
C PRO A 97 21.52 -26.98 -13.45
N GLY A 98 20.83 -26.37 -14.43
CA GLY A 98 21.37 -26.08 -15.76
C GLY A 98 21.14 -27.15 -16.83
N GLU A 99 20.43 -28.23 -16.52
CA GLU A 99 20.02 -29.25 -17.49
C GLU A 99 18.84 -28.76 -18.36
N VAL A 100 18.78 -29.20 -19.61
CA VAL A 100 17.62 -28.98 -20.48
C VAL A 100 16.45 -29.77 -19.93
N ILE A 101 15.39 -29.07 -19.51
CA ILE A 101 14.20 -29.73 -18.96
C ILE A 101 13.55 -30.59 -20.03
N ASN A 102 13.20 -31.83 -19.68
CA ASN A 102 12.40 -32.68 -20.56
C ASN A 102 10.98 -32.10 -20.63
N THR A 103 10.61 -31.44 -21.72
CA THR A 103 9.29 -30.82 -21.88
C THR A 103 8.14 -31.83 -21.96
N LEU A 104 8.43 -33.13 -22.13
CA LEU A 104 7.44 -34.22 -22.13
C LEU A 104 7.32 -34.94 -20.76
N CYS A 105 7.99 -34.46 -19.72
CA CYS A 105 7.89 -34.98 -18.35
C CYS A 105 6.45 -35.10 -17.83
N GLY A 106 5.58 -34.16 -18.22
CA GLY A 106 4.18 -34.08 -17.80
C GLY A 106 3.24 -34.97 -18.61
N TYR A 107 3.73 -35.82 -19.52
CA TYR A 107 2.87 -36.67 -20.34
C TYR A 107 2.23 -37.81 -19.54
N ARG A 108 0.90 -37.96 -19.64
CA ARG A 108 0.10 -39.00 -18.93
C ARG A 108 0.39 -39.06 -17.43
N THR A 109 0.52 -37.89 -16.80
CA THR A 109 0.72 -37.77 -15.36
C THR A 109 -0.59 -37.80 -14.59
N LEU A 110 -1.68 -37.31 -15.18
CA LEU A 110 -2.98 -37.23 -14.49
C LEU A 110 -3.60 -38.63 -14.22
N ASP A 111 -3.27 -39.62 -15.04
CA ASP A 111 -3.71 -41.03 -14.88
C ASP A 111 -2.98 -41.78 -13.74
N LYS A 112 -1.87 -41.24 -13.24
CA LYS A 112 -0.99 -41.96 -12.31
C LYS A 112 -1.27 -41.57 -10.85
N GLU A 113 -0.89 -42.46 -9.94
CA GLU A 113 -1.01 -42.20 -8.51
C GLU A 113 0.10 -41.30 -7.99
N ARG A 114 -0.24 -40.42 -7.04
CA ARG A 114 0.66 -39.40 -6.47
C ARG A 114 2.06 -39.93 -6.10
N LEU A 115 2.16 -41.15 -5.57
CA LEU A 115 3.41 -41.76 -5.12
C LEU A 115 4.39 -42.02 -6.28
N GLU A 116 3.89 -42.37 -7.46
CA GLU A 116 4.71 -42.64 -8.65
C GLU A 116 5.28 -41.35 -9.26
N LEU A 117 4.61 -40.22 -9.02
CA LEU A 117 4.98 -38.93 -9.61
C LEU A 117 5.95 -38.10 -8.77
N LEU A 118 6.23 -38.49 -7.52
CA LEU A 118 7.04 -37.70 -6.58
C LEU A 118 8.42 -37.31 -7.11
N ASN A 119 9.00 -38.10 -8.02
CA ASN A 119 10.32 -37.87 -8.62
C ASN A 119 10.25 -37.36 -10.08
N ILE A 120 9.05 -37.07 -10.59
CA ILE A 120 8.81 -36.64 -11.97
C ILE A 120 8.25 -35.21 -11.99
N ILE A 121 7.21 -34.94 -11.21
CA ILE A 121 6.55 -33.63 -11.13
C ILE A 121 6.34 -33.18 -9.69
N HIS A 122 6.14 -31.88 -9.53
CA HIS A 122 5.75 -31.26 -8.28
C HIS A 122 4.26 -31.52 -7.99
N VAL A 123 3.93 -32.58 -7.26
CA VAL A 123 2.52 -32.95 -6.97
C VAL A 123 1.79 -32.02 -5.97
N ARG A 124 2.47 -31.01 -5.43
CA ARG A 124 1.95 -30.12 -4.40
C ARG A 124 1.30 -28.89 -5.03
N GLY A 125 0.10 -28.51 -4.58
CA GLY A 125 -0.56 -27.28 -5.01
C GLY A 125 0.22 -26.00 -4.68
N CYS A 126 0.12 -25.02 -5.57
CA CYS A 126 0.81 -23.75 -5.43
C CYS A 126 0.26 -22.86 -4.31
N ILE A 127 -1.05 -22.90 -4.04
CA ILE A 127 -1.65 -22.12 -2.93
C ILE A 127 -0.99 -22.53 -1.62
N HIS A 128 -0.90 -23.83 -1.38
CA HIS A 128 -0.28 -24.36 -0.17
C HIS A 128 1.25 -24.17 -0.16
N ALA A 129 1.93 -24.28 -1.30
CA ALA A 129 3.38 -24.06 -1.40
C ALA A 129 3.79 -22.61 -1.08
N VAL A 130 3.10 -21.63 -1.65
CA VAL A 130 3.33 -20.21 -1.38
C VAL A 130 3.03 -19.88 0.09
N GLY A 131 1.92 -20.39 0.63
CA GLY A 131 1.56 -20.20 2.03
C GLY A 131 2.60 -20.74 3.01
N LEU A 132 3.18 -21.93 2.75
CA LEU A 132 4.30 -22.42 3.56
C LEU A 132 5.55 -21.58 3.38
N TRP A 133 5.88 -21.17 2.15
CA TRP A 133 7.06 -20.35 1.91
C TRP A 133 7.00 -19.03 2.68
N LEU A 134 5.83 -18.37 2.72
CA LEU A 134 5.62 -17.14 3.49
C LEU A 134 5.80 -17.36 5.00
N LYS A 135 5.38 -18.51 5.52
CA LYS A 135 5.53 -18.88 6.94
C LYS A 135 6.99 -19.21 7.28
N ASP A 136 7.68 -19.94 6.40
CA ASP A 136 9.07 -20.37 6.61
C ASP A 136 10.07 -19.22 6.42
N ASN A 137 9.77 -18.26 5.53
CA ASN A 137 10.63 -17.11 5.23
C ASN A 137 10.12 -15.83 5.91
N PHE A 138 9.95 -15.89 7.24
CA PHE A 138 9.46 -14.78 8.04
C PHE A 138 10.21 -13.47 7.80
N GLU A 139 11.53 -13.50 7.60
CA GLU A 139 12.33 -12.28 7.34
C GLU A 139 11.90 -11.58 6.04
N ALA A 140 11.71 -12.34 4.97
CA ALA A 140 11.26 -11.82 3.69
C ALA A 140 9.81 -11.31 3.79
N THR A 141 8.93 -12.10 4.41
CA THR A 141 7.53 -11.73 4.63
C THR A 141 7.39 -10.46 5.45
N LEU A 142 8.14 -10.35 6.56
CA LEU A 142 8.18 -9.14 7.38
C LEU A 142 8.69 -7.94 6.58
N GLY A 143 9.73 -8.13 5.77
CA GLY A 143 10.26 -7.08 4.89
C GLY A 143 9.20 -6.54 3.93
N ILE A 144 8.42 -7.43 3.30
CA ILE A 144 7.31 -7.04 2.40
C ILE A 144 6.25 -6.25 3.17
N VAL A 145 5.78 -6.76 4.30
CA VAL A 145 4.75 -6.08 5.12
C VAL A 145 5.24 -4.71 5.61
N CYS A 146 6.47 -4.62 6.11
CA CYS A 146 7.06 -3.35 6.53
C CYS A 146 7.21 -2.37 5.36
N SER A 147 7.57 -2.83 4.16
CA SER A 147 7.70 -1.97 2.98
C SER A 147 6.38 -1.33 2.55
N LEU A 148 5.25 -1.97 2.83
CA LEU A 148 3.91 -1.44 2.56
C LEU A 148 3.43 -0.49 3.68
N LEU A 149 3.58 -0.89 4.95
CA LEU A 149 3.02 -0.15 6.08
C LEU A 149 3.87 1.06 6.51
N LEU A 150 5.21 0.97 6.50
CA LEU A 150 6.07 2.04 7.02
C LEU A 150 5.93 3.37 6.24
N PRO A 151 5.93 3.39 4.89
CA PRO A 151 5.75 4.63 4.16
C PRO A 151 4.42 5.31 4.47
N GLN A 152 3.35 4.54 4.70
CA GLN A 152 2.03 5.07 5.05
C GLN A 152 2.04 5.72 6.43
N VAL A 153 2.64 5.06 7.43
CA VAL A 153 2.78 5.61 8.79
C VAL A 153 3.58 6.90 8.77
N ILE A 154 4.71 6.93 8.05
CA ILE A 154 5.53 8.13 7.88
C ILE A 154 4.71 9.24 7.20
N GLY A 155 3.96 8.91 6.14
CA GLY A 155 3.07 9.84 5.46
C GLY A 155 1.99 10.43 6.37
N LEU A 156 1.40 9.61 7.25
CA LEU A 156 0.41 10.05 8.24
C LEU A 156 1.02 10.98 9.29
N VAL A 157 2.20 10.64 9.82
CA VAL A 157 2.91 11.47 10.80
C VAL A 157 3.28 12.82 10.19
N MET A 158 3.84 12.83 8.97
CA MET A 158 4.18 14.07 8.28
C MET A 158 2.94 14.93 8.00
N ALA A 159 1.84 14.32 7.53
CA ALA A 159 0.60 15.05 7.28
C ALA A 159 0.00 15.63 8.56
N TRP A 160 0.11 14.92 9.68
CA TRP A 160 -0.33 15.40 10.99
C TRP A 160 0.53 16.56 11.50
N LEU A 161 1.86 16.44 11.43
CA LEU A 161 2.78 17.54 11.79
C LEU A 161 2.53 18.78 10.92
N TYR A 162 2.30 18.58 9.62
CA TYR A 162 1.97 19.67 8.71
C TYR A 162 0.65 20.34 9.08
N TRP A 163 -0.39 19.58 9.42
CA TRP A 163 -1.66 20.11 9.90
C TRP A 163 -1.49 20.95 11.18
N GLN A 164 -0.69 20.46 12.14
CA GLN A 164 -0.39 21.23 13.35
C GLN A 164 0.28 22.58 13.03
N LYS A 165 1.25 22.58 12.10
CA LYS A 165 1.92 23.80 11.66
C LYS A 165 1.00 24.77 10.94
N LEU A 166 0.11 24.28 10.09
CA LEU A 166 -0.91 25.13 9.45
C LEU A 166 -1.84 25.78 10.48
N ASN A 167 -2.31 25.02 11.48
CA ASN A 167 -3.16 25.59 12.53
C ASN A 167 -2.44 26.66 13.35
N GLU A 168 -1.14 26.47 13.62
CA GLU A 168 -0.31 27.47 14.30
C GLU A 168 -0.17 28.76 13.47
N ILE A 169 -0.02 28.65 12.15
CA ILE A 169 0.07 29.81 11.26
C ILE A 169 -1.30 30.50 11.15
N TYR A 170 -2.38 29.74 11.00
CA TYR A 170 -3.73 30.25 10.92
C TYR A 170 -4.13 31.02 12.19
N SER A 171 -3.87 30.48 13.37
CA SER A 171 -4.18 31.18 14.63
C SER A 171 -3.38 32.47 14.80
N LYS A 172 -2.10 32.49 14.39
CA LYS A 172 -1.30 33.72 14.37
C LYS A 172 -1.88 34.75 13.40
N LEU A 173 -2.33 34.34 12.22
CA LEU A 173 -2.96 35.24 11.25
C LEU A 173 -4.26 35.84 11.82
N ASP A 174 -5.13 35.02 12.42
CA ASP A 174 -6.35 35.49 13.10
C ASP A 174 -6.02 36.49 14.22
N THR A 175 -5.01 36.22 15.05
CA THR A 175 -4.62 37.17 16.11
C THR A 175 -4.10 38.51 15.57
N VAL A 176 -3.40 38.51 14.44
CA VAL A 176 -2.93 39.74 13.79
C VAL A 176 -4.10 40.51 13.19
N ASP A 177 -5.08 39.82 12.59
CA ASP A 177 -6.28 40.45 12.02
C ASP A 177 -7.17 41.07 13.12
N PHE A 178 -7.34 40.39 14.25
CA PHE A 178 -7.97 40.97 15.44
C PHE A 178 -7.21 42.18 15.99
N LYS A 179 -5.88 42.13 16.04
CA LYS A 179 -5.05 43.26 16.50
C LYS A 179 -5.09 44.45 15.53
N ILE A 180 -5.22 44.19 14.22
CA ILE A 180 -5.41 45.22 13.19
C ILE A 180 -6.81 45.84 13.34
N LEU A 181 -7.85 45.05 13.58
CA LEU A 181 -9.20 45.54 13.86
C LEU A 181 -9.26 46.38 15.15
N GLU A 182 -8.57 45.96 16.21
CA GLU A 182 -8.45 46.72 17.47
C GLU A 182 -7.69 48.04 17.26
N MET A 183 -6.61 48.04 16.47
CA MET A 183 -5.92 49.29 16.08
C MET A 183 -6.77 50.17 15.16
N ARG A 184 -7.72 49.61 14.41
CA ARG A 184 -8.65 50.40 13.58
C ARG A 184 -9.75 51.06 14.41
N ASP A 185 -10.05 50.53 15.59
CA ASP A 185 -10.93 51.15 16.60
C ASP A 185 -10.19 52.19 17.46
N PHE A 186 -8.91 52.48 17.18
CA PHE A 186 -8.23 53.65 17.76
C PHE A 186 -8.87 54.93 17.22
N SER A 187 -9.71 55.55 18.06
CA SER A 187 -10.42 56.79 17.73
C SER A 187 -9.44 57.91 17.39
N PHE A 188 -9.41 58.30 16.11
CA PHE A 188 -8.63 59.43 15.59
C PHE A 188 -8.97 60.76 16.30
N GLY A 189 -10.08 60.82 17.05
CA GLY A 189 -10.47 61.98 17.87
C GLY A 189 -9.66 62.19 19.14
N ALA A 190 -8.81 61.23 19.55
CA ALA A 190 -7.94 61.35 20.72
C ALA A 190 -6.55 61.93 20.40
N VAL A 191 -6.27 62.24 19.13
CA VAL A 191 -4.98 62.78 18.69
C VAL A 191 -5.11 64.29 18.50
N ASP A 192 -4.46 65.08 19.36
CA ASP A 192 -4.42 66.54 19.22
C ASP A 192 -3.51 66.95 18.04
N LEU A 193 -4.16 67.39 16.96
CA LEU A 193 -3.53 67.80 15.70
C LEU A 193 -3.42 69.32 15.56
N SER A 194 -3.70 70.08 16.61
CA SER A 194 -3.85 71.56 16.59
C SER A 194 -2.58 72.35 16.22
N GLY A 195 -1.47 71.69 15.87
CA GLY A 195 -0.22 72.31 15.39
C GLY A 195 0.34 71.78 14.08
N ALA A 196 -0.37 70.93 13.33
CA ALA A 196 0.15 70.37 12.08
C ALA A 196 -0.03 71.34 10.90
N GLY A 197 1.08 71.80 10.33
CA GLY A 197 1.09 72.52 9.05
C GLY A 197 0.61 71.66 7.88
N TRP A 198 0.43 72.28 6.71
CA TRP A 198 -0.27 71.72 5.53
C TRP A 198 0.33 70.44 4.91
N CYS A 199 1.44 69.94 5.44
CA CYS A 199 2.04 68.66 5.07
C CYS A 199 1.86 67.64 6.21
N TRP A 200 0.71 66.96 6.20
CA TRP A 200 0.45 65.81 7.07
C TRP A 200 1.25 64.60 6.60
N CYS A 201 2.38 64.29 7.28
CA CYS A 201 2.91 62.92 7.51
C CYS A 201 4.41 62.85 7.87
N LEU A 202 5.05 63.92 8.37
CA LEU A 202 6.40 63.79 8.94
C LEU A 202 6.38 63.95 10.47
N PRO A 203 6.93 62.99 11.23
CA PRO A 203 7.03 63.10 12.68
C PRO A 203 7.98 64.25 13.04
N LYS A 204 7.65 64.99 14.10
CA LYS A 204 8.48 66.07 14.65
C LYS A 204 9.84 65.49 15.08
N GLU A 205 10.94 66.16 14.76
CA GLU A 205 12.27 65.83 15.31
C GLU A 205 12.19 65.99 16.84
N GLY A 206 12.01 64.88 17.56
CA GLY A 206 11.78 64.85 19.00
C GLY A 206 10.71 63.85 19.49
N GLY A 207 9.90 63.28 18.59
CA GLY A 207 8.83 62.33 18.97
C GLY A 207 7.62 63.00 19.62
N TYR A 208 6.51 62.27 19.75
CA TYR A 208 5.27 62.76 20.38
C TYR A 208 5.30 62.48 21.88
N ILE A 209 5.02 63.51 22.67
CA ILE A 209 4.96 63.43 24.13
C ILE A 209 3.56 62.93 24.51
N PRO A 210 3.43 61.87 25.33
CA PRO A 210 2.12 61.47 25.84
C PRO A 210 1.58 62.54 26.79
N ILE A 211 0.35 62.99 26.53
CA ILE A 211 -0.39 63.90 27.40
C ILE A 211 -0.85 63.08 28.61
N ASN A 212 0.01 63.00 29.64
CA ASN A 212 -0.33 62.70 31.04
C ASN A 212 0.90 62.75 31.98
N ALA A 213 1.96 63.47 31.63
CA ALA A 213 3.12 63.66 32.49
C ALA A 213 3.28 65.13 32.83
N GLU A 214 2.41 65.64 33.70
CA GLU A 214 2.65 66.73 34.67
C GLU A 214 1.31 67.16 35.25
N ASP A 215 0.78 66.32 36.15
CA ASP A 215 -0.18 66.71 37.20
C ASP A 215 0.08 65.79 38.39
N GLU A 216 1.30 65.83 38.95
CA GLU A 216 1.62 65.33 40.29
C GLU A 216 3.09 65.63 40.62
N GLU A 217 3.32 66.68 41.42
CA GLU A 217 4.34 66.83 42.49
C GLU A 217 4.80 68.30 42.67
N ASP A 218 4.01 69.01 43.49
CA ASP A 218 4.40 69.84 44.64
C ASP A 218 5.61 70.80 44.54
N LYS A 219 5.32 72.12 44.64
CA LYS A 219 6.11 73.10 45.43
C LYS A 219 5.23 74.20 46.03
N GLU A 220 5.00 74.13 47.34
CA GLU A 220 5.16 75.29 48.24
C GLU A 220 6.66 75.57 48.42
#